data_AF-A0A367YBX0-F1
#
_entry.id   AF-A0A367YBX0-F1
#
_cell.length_a   1.000
_cell.length_b   1.000
_cell.length_c   1.000
_cell.angle_alpha   90.00
_cell.angle_beta   90.00
_cell.angle_gamma   90.00
#
_symmetry.space_group_name_H-M   'P 1'
#
loop_
_entity.id
_entity.type
_entity.pdbx_description
1 polymer ?
#
loop_
_entity_poly.entity_id
_entity_poly.type
_entity_poly.pdbx_seq_one_letter_code
_entity_poly.pdbx_strand_id
1 'polypeptide(L)'
;MRPAIRLLKYVQSIKFVGGPHPAPKPHSAGPHPMAPNGLRPSGGDSAAAYKNSNPVEPQNGEHFSRSELSARFRYKPIKEEEIEQVESGGAELVF
;
A
#
# COMPACT_ATOMS: atom_id res chain seq x y z
N MET A 1 -23.30 43.52 20.08
CA MET A 1 -22.77 44.23 18.89
C MET A 1 -21.73 43.32 18.23
N ARG A 2 -21.91 42.96 16.94
CA ARG A 2 -20.97 42.08 16.21
C ARG A 2 -19.81 42.93 15.69
N PRO A 3 -18.54 42.66 16.02
CA PRO A 3 -17.44 43.34 15.35
C PRO A 3 -17.36 42.85 13.90
N ALA A 4 -17.49 43.79 12.96
CA ALA A 4 -17.35 43.53 11.54
C ALA A 4 -15.86 43.28 11.23
N ILE A 5 -15.53 42.10 10.72
CA ILE A 5 -14.21 41.78 10.15
C ILE A 5 -14.11 42.52 8.81
N ARG A 6 -13.82 43.82 8.85
CA ARG A 6 -13.53 44.62 7.67
C ARG A 6 -12.05 44.48 7.30
N LEU A 7 -11.84 43.94 6.10
CA LEU A 7 -10.66 44.12 5.24
C LEU A 7 -9.30 43.67 5.79
N LEU A 8 -9.04 42.37 5.74
CA LEU A 8 -7.72 41.95 5.25
C LEU A 8 -7.73 42.18 3.74
N LYS A 9 -7.11 43.27 3.27
CA LYS A 9 -6.82 43.48 1.84
C LYS A 9 -5.93 42.34 1.39
N TYR A 10 -6.51 41.32 0.74
CA TYR A 10 -5.75 40.31 0.03
C TYR A 10 -5.08 40.99 -1.17
N VAL A 11 -3.89 41.56 -0.93
CA VAL A 11 -3.02 42.07 -1.99
C VAL A 11 -2.28 40.86 -2.55
N GLN A 12 -2.73 40.40 -3.72
CA GLN A 12 -2.07 39.32 -4.45
C GLN A 12 -0.63 39.73 -4.73
N SER A 13 0.34 39.03 -4.12
CA SER A 13 1.77 39.29 -4.30
C SER A 13 2.26 38.95 -5.70
N ILE A 14 1.50 38.17 -6.47
CA ILE A 14 1.84 37.73 -7.82
C ILE A 14 0.75 38.23 -8.77
N LYS A 15 1.15 39.03 -9.77
CA LYS A 15 0.30 39.40 -10.89
C LYS A 15 0.47 38.36 -11.99
N PHE A 16 -0.55 37.56 -12.25
CA PHE A 16 -0.59 36.73 -13.45
C PHE A 16 -0.75 37.66 -14.66
N VAL A 17 0.31 37.81 -15.46
CA VAL A 17 0.26 38.58 -16.70
C VAL A 17 -0.23 37.65 -17.80
N GLY A 18 -1.46 37.87 -18.26
CA GLY A 18 -2.11 37.05 -19.27
C GLY A 18 -3.54 36.68 -18.86
N GLY A 19 -4.40 36.49 -19.86
CA GLY A 19 -5.72 35.89 -19.62
C GLY A 19 -5.60 34.42 -19.21
N PRO A 20 -6.71 33.78 -18.83
CA PRO A 20 -6.73 32.36 -18.47
C PRO A 20 -6.05 31.52 -19.54
N HIS A 21 -5.03 30.74 -19.16
CA HIS A 21 -4.42 29.79 -20.09
C HIS A 21 -5.47 28.75 -20.50
N PRO A 22 -5.57 28.38 -21.79
CA PRO A 22 -6.51 27.35 -22.21
C PRO A 22 -6.17 26.05 -21.47
N ALA A 23 -7.13 25.55 -20.69
CA ALA A 23 -6.98 24.26 -20.06
C ALA A 23 -6.80 23.20 -21.16
N PRO A 24 -5.76 22.34 -21.08
CA PRO A 24 -5.61 21.27 -22.04
C PRO A 24 -6.86 20.40 -22.01
N LYS A 25 -7.34 19.99 -23.20
CA LYS A 25 -8.48 19.08 -23.29
C LYS A 25 -8.15 17.81 -22.50
N PRO A 26 -9.12 17.25 -21.75
CA PRO A 26 -8.90 15.98 -21.06
C PRO A 26 -8.56 14.93 -22.10
N HIS A 27 -7.34 14.40 -22.03
CA HIS A 27 -6.93 13.25 -22.82
C HIS A 27 -6.98 12.02 -21.91
N SER A 28 -7.46 10.90 -22.46
CA SER A 28 -7.33 9.62 -21.77
C SER A 28 -5.85 9.34 -21.57
N ALA A 29 -5.44 8.94 -20.35
CA ALA A 29 -4.10 8.42 -20.12
C ALA A 29 -3.92 7.16 -20.98
N GLY A 30 -3.30 7.36 -22.14
CA GLY A 30 -2.91 6.31 -23.06
C GLY A 30 -1.88 5.38 -22.40
N PRO A 31 -1.55 4.26 -23.04
CA PRO A 31 -0.47 3.41 -22.56
C PRO A 31 0.83 4.20 -22.50
N HIS A 32 1.61 3.96 -21.45
CA HIS A 32 2.93 4.58 -21.31
C HIS A 32 3.82 4.15 -22.51
N PRO A 33 4.66 5.02 -23.07
CA PRO A 33 5.52 4.68 -24.21
C PRO A 33 6.48 3.50 -23.96
N MET A 34 6.79 3.22 -22.69
CA MET A 34 7.61 2.06 -22.27
C MET A 34 6.78 0.88 -21.74
N ALA A 35 5.46 0.88 -21.92
CA ALA A 35 4.67 -0.29 -21.54
C ALA A 35 5.00 -1.47 -22.46
N PRO A 36 5.20 -2.69 -21.92
CA PRO A 36 5.39 -3.88 -22.74
C PRO A 36 4.20 -4.03 -23.68
N ASN A 37 4.46 -4.10 -24.98
CA ASN A 37 3.44 -4.22 -26.05
C ASN A 37 2.35 -3.13 -26.03
N GLY A 38 2.60 -1.95 -25.42
CA GLY A 38 1.61 -0.88 -25.35
C GLY A 38 0.38 -1.21 -24.50
N LEU A 39 0.48 -2.19 -23.60
CA LEU A 39 -0.62 -2.62 -22.74
C LEU A 39 -0.84 -1.62 -21.59
N ARG A 40 -2.10 -1.29 -21.32
CA ARG A 40 -2.50 -0.53 -20.12
C ARG A 40 -2.62 -1.52 -18.95
N PRO A 41 -2.14 -1.20 -17.74
CA PRO A 41 -2.38 -2.05 -16.58
C PRO A 41 -3.90 -2.23 -16.40
N SER A 42 -4.34 -3.49 -16.42
CA SER A 42 -5.72 -3.96 -16.46
C SER A 42 -6.70 -3.13 -15.62
N GLY A 43 -7.45 -2.26 -16.28
CA GLY A 43 -8.65 -1.64 -15.76
C GLY A 43 -9.76 -1.79 -16.80
N GLY A 44 -10.51 -2.89 -16.71
CA GLY A 44 -11.72 -3.15 -17.50
C GLY A 44 -11.47 -3.66 -18.92
N ASP A 45 -11.36 -4.98 -19.06
CA ASP A 45 -11.95 -5.82 -20.11
C ASP A 45 -11.12 -7.11 -20.19
N SER A 46 -11.71 -8.22 -19.72
CA SER A 46 -11.09 -9.53 -19.48
C SER A 46 -10.37 -9.63 -18.13
N ALA A 47 -11.17 -9.87 -17.07
CA ALA A 47 -10.67 -10.56 -15.89
C ALA A 47 -10.34 -12.01 -16.30
N ALA A 48 -9.22 -12.20 -17.00
CA ALA A 48 -8.61 -13.51 -17.09
C ALA A 48 -8.27 -13.90 -15.65
N ALA A 49 -9.09 -14.78 -15.05
CA ALA A 49 -8.83 -15.32 -13.74
C ALA A 49 -7.40 -15.84 -13.76
N TYR A 50 -6.53 -15.27 -12.93
CA TYR A 50 -5.15 -15.70 -12.83
C TYR A 50 -5.15 -17.20 -12.53
N LYS A 51 -4.74 -18.01 -13.51
CA LYS A 51 -4.58 -19.45 -13.38
C LYS A 51 -3.09 -19.67 -13.08
N ASN A 52 -2.77 -19.93 -11.83
CA ASN A 52 -1.46 -20.48 -11.50
C ASN A 52 -1.39 -21.89 -12.10
N SER A 53 -0.54 -22.10 -13.11
CA SER A 53 -0.31 -23.40 -13.74
C SER A 53 0.65 -24.28 -12.94
N ASN A 54 1.22 -23.76 -11.85
CA ASN A 54 2.09 -24.55 -10.99
C ASN A 54 1.25 -25.54 -10.17
N PRO A 55 1.78 -26.75 -9.92
CA PRO A 55 1.15 -27.71 -9.01
C PRO A 55 0.84 -27.07 -7.66
N VAL A 56 -0.36 -27.33 -7.15
CA VAL A 56 -0.79 -26.89 -5.80
C VAL A 56 -0.17 -27.79 -4.73
N GLU A 57 0.33 -28.96 -5.10
CA GLU A 57 1.04 -29.87 -4.20
C GLU A 57 2.53 -29.52 -4.15
N PRO A 58 3.18 -29.67 -2.97
CA PRO A 58 4.58 -29.35 -2.85
C PRO A 58 5.40 -30.43 -3.57
N GLN A 59 6.50 -30.06 -4.21
CA GLN A 59 7.39 -31.04 -4.83
C GLN A 59 8.15 -31.83 -3.75
N ASN A 60 8.86 -32.89 -4.16
CA ASN A 60 9.61 -33.72 -3.23
C ASN A 60 10.67 -32.89 -2.48
N GLY A 61 10.52 -32.77 -1.16
CA GLY A 61 11.39 -31.96 -0.29
C GLY A 61 10.92 -30.51 -0.06
N GLU A 62 9.83 -30.09 -0.71
CA GLU A 62 9.15 -28.85 -0.40
C GLU A 62 8.05 -29.10 0.64
N HIS A 63 7.84 -28.14 1.53
CA HIS A 63 6.83 -28.21 2.57
C HIS A 63 6.09 -26.87 2.63
N PHE A 64 4.77 -26.90 2.70
CA PHE A 64 3.97 -25.66 2.81
C PHE A 64 4.10 -25.04 4.20
N SER A 65 4.15 -25.90 5.21
CA SER A 65 4.16 -25.47 6.60
C SER A 65 5.52 -25.71 7.23
N ARG A 66 6.00 -24.76 8.01
CA ARG A 66 7.25 -24.91 8.80
C ARG A 66 7.15 -26.03 9.84
N SER A 67 5.93 -26.41 10.24
CA SER A 67 5.66 -27.55 11.12
C SER A 67 6.09 -28.89 10.52
N GLU A 68 6.11 -29.00 9.19
CA GLU A 68 6.52 -30.22 8.48
C GLU A 68 8.04 -30.33 8.34
N LEU A 69 8.77 -29.21 8.49
CA LEU A 69 10.23 -29.18 8.47
C LEU A 69 10.83 -29.81 9.75
N SER A 70 12.15 -30.01 9.75
CA SER A 70 12.87 -30.50 10.93
C SER A 70 12.77 -29.52 12.11
N ALA A 71 12.94 -30.03 13.34
CA ALA A 71 12.77 -29.26 14.57
C ALA A 71 13.59 -27.96 14.64
N ARG A 72 14.73 -27.90 13.94
CA ARG A 72 15.57 -26.71 13.83
C ARG A 72 14.89 -25.52 13.14
N PHE A 73 13.97 -25.78 12.22
CA PHE A 73 13.28 -24.76 11.43
C PHE A 73 11.88 -24.41 11.97
N ARG A 74 11.40 -25.15 12.97
CA ARG A 74 10.11 -24.88 13.63
C ARG A 74 10.23 -23.69 14.59
N TYR A 75 9.12 -22.99 14.83
CA TYR A 75 9.06 -21.99 15.90
C TYR A 75 9.20 -22.68 17.25
N LYS A 76 9.89 -22.02 18.19
CA LYS A 76 9.87 -22.44 19.59
C LYS A 76 8.52 -22.06 20.19
N PRO A 77 7.90 -22.93 21.01
CA PRO A 77 6.75 -22.51 21.80
C PRO A 77 7.17 -21.37 22.73
N ILE A 78 6.31 -20.37 22.84
CA ILE A 78 6.48 -19.25 23.78
C ILE A 78 6.39 -19.82 25.20
N LYS A 79 7.32 -19.45 26.07
CA LYS A 79 7.28 -19.87 27.48
C LYS A 79 6.16 -19.16 28.23
N GLU A 80 5.64 -19.76 29.30
CA GLU A 80 4.58 -19.15 30.12
C GLU A 80 4.95 -17.73 30.59
N GLU A 81 6.18 -17.53 31.06
CA GLU A 81 6.73 -16.22 31.44
C GLU A 81 6.70 -15.18 30.30
N GLU A 82 6.97 -15.62 29.07
CA GLU A 82 6.95 -14.75 27.89
C GLU A 82 5.51 -14.42 27.49
N ILE A 83 4.57 -15.35 27.67
CA ILE A 83 3.14 -15.12 27.45
C ILE A 83 2.64 -14.04 28.42
N GLU A 84 2.94 -14.18 29.71
CA GLU A 84 2.57 -13.20 30.74
C GLU A 84 3.13 -11.81 30.42
N GLN A 85 4.37 -11.71 29.93
CA GLN A 85 4.97 -10.44 29.51
C GLN A 85 4.29 -9.83 28.28
N VAL A 86 3.89 -10.64 27.30
CA VAL A 86 3.13 -10.16 26.14
C VAL A 86 1.75 -9.66 26.57
N GLU A 87 1.08 -10.37 27.48
CA GLU A 87 -0.23 -10.02 27.99
C GLU A 87 -0.20 -8.80 28.92
N SER A 88 0.81 -8.67 29.76
CA SER A 88 1.02 -7.49 30.65
C SER A 88 1.56 -6.27 29.90
N GLY A 89 1.85 -6.40 28.60
CA GLY A 89 2.38 -5.33 27.76
C GLY A 89 3.84 -4.97 28.07
N GLY A 90 4.58 -5.87 28.74
CA GLY A 90 6.00 -5.73 29.04
C GLY A 90 6.35 -4.60 30.03
N ALA A 91 5.35 -4.02 30.68
CA ALA A 91 5.51 -2.87 31.57
C ALA A 91 5.64 -3.24 33.06
N GLU A 92 5.51 -4.52 33.41
CA GLU A 92 5.51 -4.98 34.80
C GLU A 92 6.91 -5.02 35.43
N LEU A 93 7.96 -5.27 34.63
CA LEU A 93 9.36 -5.16 35.05
C LEU A 93 9.92 -3.76 34.72
N VAL A 94 9.47 -2.75 35.45
CA VAL A 94 10.20 -1.48 35.57
C VAL A 94 10.79 -1.44 36.98
N PHE A 95 12.11 -1.55 37.06
CA PHE A 95 12.90 -1.49 38.29
C PHE A 95 12.69 -0.19 39.09
#